data_AF-A0A350YNR3-F1
#
_entry.id   AF-A0A350YNR3-F1
#
_cell.length_a   1.000
_cell.length_b   1.000
_cell.length_c   1.000
_cell.angle_alpha   90.00
_cell.angle_beta   90.00
_cell.angle_gamma   90.00
#
_symmetry.space_group_name_H-M   'P 1'
#
loop_
_entity.id
_entity.type
_entity.pdbx_description
1 polymer ?
#
loop_
_entity_poly.entity_id
_entity_poly.type
_entity_poly.pdbx_seq_one_letter_code
_entity_poly.pdbx_strand_id
1 'polypeptide(L)'
;MNGERLSEPVRYRLGPNFYFFRNNFRSAEYPVINAVFESHLQKQVSETDQFSSMSGELQENDRANLVLRNTSFRDVLAMNPKGDTIRTVLTLKGDYLFNLFRAKAGIDEFNDWFTAYLDSHRYRSIEVTDLNADMKEKFGFEFYPYLHDWFNSKGQPGFIFSGIQAREIIISNRVRFLVTFTTSNPEPVTGIFNVTFRTAAEGGRQMTGYYEGSGRGGSYNIMMQGQGPGSDISKIVVLGPAEAKKISIILDTEPREMIANSLFAKNIPGTLVLPIDNIVKSRNHTAYNEGEELLPSIPPLESPGEIVVDNEDPGFSTDNSTVMSPLKRILGVKKRQSDTYQPVNMFWAPQYWQAGVMSSYYGKYIRSSVFTRGSRGEKLVTWVTPLPKADYYDIYCYIGKSADRMVVRSGGGPPPPPGETPQGDNQFKDLHYLIYHDEGTEDISIDFGNAEPGWNLLGRYYISSDSARVEMTNQSAGRVVIGDAVKWVRAN
;
A
#
# COMPACT_ATOMS: atom_id res chain seq x y z
N MET A 1 21.88 -42.07 -26.44
CA MET A 1 20.60 -41.91 -25.72
C MET A 1 20.76 -40.73 -24.78
N ASN A 2 20.00 -39.67 -25.05
CA ASN A 2 20.02 -38.41 -24.33
C ASN A 2 19.20 -38.57 -23.05
N GLY A 3 19.79 -38.29 -21.89
CA GLY A 3 19.07 -38.09 -20.63
C GLY A 3 19.18 -36.62 -20.25
N GLU A 4 18.15 -35.84 -20.57
CA GLU A 4 18.04 -34.46 -20.10
C GLU A 4 17.92 -34.44 -18.57
N ARG A 5 18.85 -33.75 -17.89
CA ARG A 5 18.69 -33.36 -16.50
C ARG A 5 17.64 -32.25 -16.44
N LEU A 6 16.45 -32.57 -15.93
CA LEU A 6 15.50 -31.58 -15.46
C LEU A 6 16.18 -30.72 -14.38
N SER A 7 16.41 -29.46 -14.69
CA SER A 7 17.02 -28.47 -13.83
C SER A 7 16.03 -28.03 -12.74
N GLU A 8 16.10 -28.64 -11.56
CA GLU A 8 15.61 -28.00 -10.33
C GLU A 8 16.53 -26.82 -9.98
N PRO A 9 16.00 -25.62 -9.70
CA PRO A 9 16.81 -24.49 -9.27
C PRO A 9 17.26 -24.68 -7.80
N VAL A 10 18.39 -25.36 -7.59
CA VAL A 10 19.00 -25.51 -6.26
C VAL A 10 20.03 -24.40 -6.03
N ARG A 11 19.73 -23.43 -5.15
CA ARG A 11 20.75 -22.57 -4.53
C ARG A 11 21.10 -23.13 -3.16
N TYR A 12 22.34 -23.58 -2.99
CA TYR A 12 22.89 -23.98 -1.70
C TYR A 12 22.98 -22.78 -0.75
N ARG A 13 22.02 -22.65 0.17
CA ARG A 13 22.17 -21.90 1.41
C ARG A 13 22.21 -22.93 2.55
N LEU A 14 23.16 -22.82 3.47
CA LEU A 14 23.30 -23.78 4.59
C LEU A 14 22.08 -23.76 5.54
N GLY A 15 21.35 -22.64 5.64
CA GLY A 15 20.12 -22.51 6.42
C GLY A 15 18.92 -23.36 5.94
N PRO A 16 18.49 -23.28 4.66
CA PRO A 16 17.39 -24.11 4.15
C PRO A 16 17.71 -25.60 4.17
N ASN A 17 18.99 -26.00 4.05
CA ASN A 17 19.36 -27.41 4.24
C ASN A 17 18.94 -27.96 5.60
N PHE A 18 18.93 -27.19 6.70
CA PHE A 18 18.48 -27.68 8.01
C PHE A 18 16.95 -27.63 8.21
N TYR A 19 16.21 -26.74 7.53
CA TYR A 19 14.75 -26.72 7.62
C TYR A 19 14.12 -27.93 6.91
N PHE A 20 14.60 -28.28 5.71
CA PHE A 20 14.16 -29.47 4.97
C PHE A 20 14.33 -30.77 5.77
N PHE A 21 15.37 -30.87 6.62
CA PHE A 21 15.54 -32.04 7.48
C PHE A 21 14.57 -32.03 8.67
N ARG A 22 14.15 -30.87 9.16
CA ARG A 22 13.35 -30.78 10.39
C ARG A 22 11.85 -30.86 10.14
N ASN A 23 11.31 -30.24 9.09
CA ASN A 23 9.87 -30.23 8.81
C ASN A 23 9.61 -30.47 7.32
N ASN A 24 8.63 -31.33 6.99
CA ASN A 24 8.26 -31.62 5.60
C ASN A 24 6.74 -31.82 5.50
N PHE A 25 6.06 -30.98 4.73
CA PHE A 25 4.62 -31.08 4.47
C PHE A 25 4.35 -31.55 3.05
N ARG A 26 3.52 -32.58 2.87
CA ARG A 26 3.21 -33.16 1.57
C ARG A 26 1.75 -33.04 1.20
N SER A 27 1.51 -32.84 -0.09
CA SER A 27 0.18 -32.91 -0.66
C SER A 27 0.30 -33.31 -2.13
N ALA A 28 -0.42 -34.37 -2.52
CA ALA A 28 -0.50 -34.78 -3.91
C ALA A 28 -1.26 -33.75 -4.78
N GLU A 29 -2.30 -33.13 -4.20
CA GLU A 29 -3.14 -32.14 -4.90
C GLU A 29 -2.47 -30.76 -4.97
N TYR A 30 -1.70 -30.40 -3.93
CA TYR A 30 -0.99 -29.12 -3.84
C TYR A 30 0.52 -29.33 -3.59
N PRO A 31 1.30 -29.81 -4.59
CA PRO A 31 2.71 -30.17 -4.40
C PRO A 31 3.62 -29.03 -3.92
N VAL A 32 3.17 -27.78 -4.10
CA VAL A 32 3.91 -26.56 -3.73
C VAL A 32 3.81 -26.21 -2.24
N ILE A 33 2.93 -26.88 -1.48
CA ILE A 33 2.58 -26.48 -0.11
C ILE A 33 3.79 -26.43 0.83
N ASN A 34 4.75 -27.34 0.67
CA ASN A 34 5.97 -27.34 1.48
C ASN A 34 6.79 -26.06 1.27
N ALA A 35 6.98 -25.67 0.00
CA ALA A 35 7.75 -24.49 -0.36
C ALA A 35 7.06 -23.21 0.11
N VAL A 36 5.72 -23.18 0.11
CA VAL A 36 4.93 -22.08 0.67
C VAL A 36 5.15 -21.93 2.17
N PHE A 37 5.07 -23.03 2.92
CA PHE A 37 5.27 -23.02 4.37
C PHE A 37 6.69 -22.60 4.72
N GLU A 38 7.68 -23.15 4.00
CA GLU A 38 9.08 -22.78 4.14
C GLU A 38 9.30 -21.29 3.90
N SER A 39 8.76 -20.74 2.80
CA SER A 39 8.93 -19.34 2.44
C SER A 39 8.36 -18.39 3.50
N HIS A 40 7.21 -18.75 4.11
CA HIS A 40 6.64 -18.01 5.22
C HIS A 40 7.54 -18.06 6.47
N LEU A 41 7.98 -19.26 6.87
CA LEU A 41 8.70 -19.48 8.13
C LEU A 41 10.15 -18.99 8.11
N GLN A 42 10.77 -18.92 6.93
CA GLN A 42 12.12 -18.38 6.76
C GLN A 42 12.17 -16.86 6.61
N LYS A 43 11.01 -16.19 6.61
CA LYS A 43 10.94 -14.73 6.46
C LYS A 43 11.62 -14.06 7.66
N GLN A 44 12.81 -13.49 7.42
CA GLN A 44 13.41 -12.53 8.34
C GLN A 44 12.88 -11.15 8.00
N VAL A 45 12.29 -10.45 8.98
CA VAL A 45 11.92 -9.04 8.83
C VAL A 45 13.22 -8.23 8.82
N SER A 46 13.54 -7.58 7.70
CA SER A 46 14.72 -6.72 7.60
C SER A 46 14.38 -5.26 7.91
N GLU A 47 15.21 -4.59 8.70
CA GLU A 47 15.07 -3.15 9.02
C GLU A 47 15.09 -2.24 7.74
N THR A 48 15.57 -2.76 6.61
CA THR A 48 15.67 -2.07 5.32
C THR A 48 14.31 -1.75 4.67
N ASP A 49 13.22 -2.44 5.06
CA ASP A 49 11.89 -2.26 4.47
C ASP A 49 11.28 -0.87 4.77
N GLN A 50 11.72 -0.22 5.85
CA GLN A 50 11.19 1.08 6.27
C GLN A 50 11.54 2.21 5.28
N PHE A 51 12.77 2.25 4.75
CA PHE A 51 13.20 3.28 3.79
C PHE A 51 12.51 3.11 2.43
N SER A 52 12.34 1.85 2.00
CA SER A 52 11.66 1.49 0.74
C SER A 52 10.21 1.99 0.73
N SER A 53 9.46 1.80 1.82
CA SER A 53 8.07 2.27 1.94
C SER A 53 7.89 3.79 1.84
N MET A 54 8.90 4.57 2.26
CA MET A 54 8.84 6.04 2.24
C MET A 54 9.17 6.61 0.86
N SER A 55 9.93 5.87 0.04
CA SER A 55 10.30 6.26 -1.32
C SER A 55 9.27 5.87 -2.38
N GLY A 56 8.18 5.20 -2.00
CA GLY A 56 7.19 4.66 -2.94
C GLY A 56 7.71 3.49 -3.77
N GLU A 57 8.76 2.82 -3.31
CA GLU A 57 9.25 1.61 -3.96
C GLU A 57 8.27 0.44 -3.72
N LEU A 58 7.96 -0.30 -4.78
CA LEU A 58 7.12 -1.48 -4.70
C LEU A 58 7.80 -2.55 -3.83
N GLN A 59 7.12 -2.92 -2.75
CA GLN A 59 7.54 -3.98 -1.84
C GLN A 59 7.42 -5.35 -2.53
N GLU A 60 8.04 -6.38 -1.93
CA GLU A 60 7.92 -7.76 -2.43
C GLU A 60 6.43 -8.17 -2.59
N ASN A 61 5.58 -7.86 -1.59
CA ASN A 61 4.15 -8.15 -1.65
C ASN A 61 3.45 -7.48 -2.84
N ASP A 62 3.78 -6.22 -3.13
CA ASP A 62 3.19 -5.48 -4.26
C ASP A 62 3.55 -6.14 -5.58
N ARG A 63 4.81 -6.56 -5.73
CA ARG A 63 5.29 -7.24 -6.94
C ARG A 63 4.59 -8.59 -7.13
N ALA A 64 4.39 -9.37 -6.07
CA ALA A 64 3.62 -10.62 -6.17
C ALA A 64 2.15 -10.37 -6.50
N ASN A 65 1.50 -9.36 -5.91
CA ASN A 65 0.12 -9.01 -6.23
C ASN A 65 -0.03 -8.57 -7.69
N LEU A 66 0.95 -7.84 -8.23
CA LEU A 66 0.98 -7.47 -9.66
C LEU A 66 1.17 -8.68 -10.58
N VAL A 67 1.99 -9.66 -10.21
CA VAL A 67 2.15 -10.90 -10.97
C VAL A 67 0.87 -11.73 -10.98
N LEU A 68 0.21 -11.81 -9.82
CA LEU A 68 -1.06 -12.53 -9.64
C LEU A 68 -2.28 -11.76 -10.19
N ARG A 69 -2.08 -10.55 -10.72
CA ARG A 69 -3.14 -9.74 -11.34
C ARG A 69 -3.66 -10.49 -12.57
N ASN A 70 -4.83 -11.10 -12.43
CA ASN A 70 -5.51 -11.93 -13.43
C ASN A 70 -4.88 -13.32 -13.70
N THR A 71 -3.97 -13.79 -12.86
CA THR A 71 -3.39 -15.14 -12.97
C THR A 71 -3.58 -15.90 -11.65
N SER A 72 -3.80 -17.22 -11.75
CA SER A 72 -3.88 -18.06 -10.55
C SER A 72 -2.48 -18.42 -10.07
N PHE A 73 -2.37 -18.88 -8.81
CA PHE A 73 -1.09 -19.37 -8.31
C PHE A 73 -0.60 -20.59 -9.12
N ARG A 74 -1.52 -21.47 -9.51
CA ARG A 74 -1.26 -22.58 -10.45
C ARG A 74 -0.71 -22.10 -11.79
N ASP A 75 -1.30 -21.06 -12.39
CA ASP A 75 -0.86 -20.53 -13.67
C ASP A 75 0.56 -19.97 -13.57
N VAL A 76 0.86 -19.22 -12.50
CA VAL A 76 2.20 -18.68 -12.24
C VAL A 76 3.22 -19.80 -12.13
N LEU A 77 2.92 -20.90 -11.43
CA LEU A 77 3.82 -22.05 -11.34
C LEU A 77 4.06 -22.70 -12.70
N ALA A 78 3.01 -22.83 -13.52
CA ALA A 78 3.11 -23.41 -14.86
C ALA A 78 3.94 -22.55 -15.83
N MET A 79 4.05 -21.25 -15.59
CA MET A 79 4.91 -20.34 -16.37
C MET A 79 6.40 -20.50 -16.08
N ASN A 80 6.78 -21.24 -15.03
CA ASN A 80 8.15 -21.41 -14.56
C ASN A 80 8.94 -20.08 -14.46
N PRO A 81 8.45 -19.12 -13.66
CA PRO A 81 9.07 -17.80 -13.54
C PRO A 81 10.44 -17.89 -12.86
N LYS A 82 11.22 -16.82 -12.98
CA LYS A 82 12.54 -16.73 -12.34
C LYS A 82 12.45 -16.93 -10.81
N GLY A 83 13.55 -17.42 -10.23
CA GLY A 83 13.68 -17.75 -8.79
C GLY A 83 13.18 -16.66 -7.83
N ASP A 84 13.46 -15.39 -8.13
CA ASP A 84 13.03 -14.28 -7.25
C ASP A 84 11.51 -14.07 -7.30
N THR A 85 10.92 -14.09 -8.50
CA THR A 85 9.46 -13.93 -8.68
C THR A 85 8.70 -15.07 -8.02
N ILE A 86 9.15 -16.32 -8.18
CA ILE A 86 8.47 -17.45 -7.56
C ILE A 86 8.55 -17.38 -6.04
N ARG A 87 9.73 -17.05 -5.47
CA ARG A 87 9.90 -16.87 -4.02
C ARG A 87 8.92 -15.85 -3.47
N THR A 88 8.81 -14.68 -4.12
CA THR A 88 7.93 -13.61 -3.66
C THR A 88 6.45 -14.01 -3.70
N VAL A 89 6.02 -14.75 -4.73
CA VAL A 89 4.66 -15.31 -4.80
C VAL A 89 4.42 -16.39 -3.73
N LEU A 90 5.39 -17.28 -3.48
CA LEU A 90 5.32 -18.29 -2.43
C LEU A 90 5.17 -17.66 -1.05
N THR A 91 5.99 -16.65 -0.73
CA THR A 91 5.89 -15.90 0.53
C THR A 91 4.52 -15.26 0.68
N LEU A 92 4.02 -14.56 -0.33
CA LEU A 92 2.71 -13.90 -0.27
C LEU A 92 1.58 -14.89 0.00
N LYS A 93 1.57 -16.01 -0.73
CA LYS A 93 0.55 -17.06 -0.60
C LYS A 93 0.65 -17.80 0.74
N GLY A 94 1.86 -17.94 1.28
CA GLY A 94 2.10 -18.48 2.63
C GLY A 94 1.64 -17.53 3.72
N ASP A 95 2.00 -16.25 3.61
CA ASP A 95 1.55 -15.19 4.51
C ASP A 95 0.02 -15.15 4.57
N TYR A 96 -0.68 -15.21 3.43
CA TYR A 96 -2.14 -15.29 3.40
C TYR A 96 -2.67 -16.50 4.19
N LEU A 97 -2.13 -17.69 3.94
CA LEU A 97 -2.62 -18.94 4.56
C LEU A 97 -2.37 -18.96 6.07
N PHE A 98 -1.19 -18.53 6.52
CA PHE A 98 -0.89 -18.45 7.95
C PHE A 98 -1.71 -17.39 8.67
N ASN A 99 -2.05 -16.28 8.01
CA ASN A 99 -2.99 -15.30 8.58
C ASN A 99 -4.43 -15.84 8.60
N LEU A 100 -4.85 -16.66 7.63
CA LEU A 100 -6.11 -17.40 7.73
C LEU A 100 -6.12 -18.32 8.95
N PHE A 101 -5.03 -19.04 9.20
CA PHE A 101 -4.93 -19.91 10.37
C PHE A 101 -5.05 -19.13 11.67
N ARG A 102 -4.25 -18.08 11.83
CA ARG A 102 -4.28 -17.18 13.00
C ARG A 102 -5.63 -16.49 13.19
N ALA A 103 -6.32 -16.13 12.10
CA ALA A 103 -7.66 -15.53 12.17
C ALA A 103 -8.72 -16.51 12.71
N LYS A 104 -8.55 -17.82 12.47
CA LYS A 104 -9.49 -18.87 12.90
C LYS A 104 -9.15 -19.45 14.27
N ALA A 105 -7.86 -19.60 14.57
CA ALA A 105 -7.35 -20.23 15.78
C ALA A 105 -6.94 -19.24 16.88
N GLY A 106 -6.89 -17.93 16.59
CA GLY A 106 -6.24 -16.95 17.46
C GLY A 106 -4.73 -16.85 17.15
N ILE A 107 -4.17 -15.64 17.25
CA ILE A 107 -2.78 -15.38 16.85
C ILE A 107 -1.80 -16.17 17.73
N ASP A 108 -1.87 -15.95 19.05
CA ASP A 108 -0.93 -16.54 20.01
C ASP A 108 -1.15 -18.05 20.14
N GLU A 109 -2.40 -18.47 20.27
CA GLU A 109 -2.78 -19.89 20.40
C GLU A 109 -2.32 -20.71 19.19
N PHE A 110 -2.49 -20.19 17.97
CA PHE A 110 -1.98 -20.84 16.76
C PHE A 110 -0.46 -20.88 16.73
N ASN A 111 0.21 -19.76 17.03
CA ASN A 111 1.68 -19.69 16.97
C ASN A 111 2.33 -20.66 17.97
N ASP A 112 1.82 -20.73 19.20
CA ASP A 112 2.29 -21.64 20.24
C ASP A 112 2.05 -23.09 19.86
N TRP A 113 0.83 -23.41 19.43
CA TRP A 113 0.47 -24.76 19.00
C TRP A 113 1.28 -25.21 17.78
N PHE A 114 1.40 -24.36 16.76
CA PHE A 114 2.11 -24.71 15.53
C PHE A 114 3.60 -24.89 15.79
N THR A 115 4.19 -24.09 16.68
CA THR A 115 5.57 -24.29 17.13
C THR A 115 5.75 -25.65 17.81
N ALA A 116 4.85 -26.02 18.73
CA ALA A 116 4.86 -27.33 19.39
C ALA A 116 4.57 -28.49 18.40
N TYR A 117 3.73 -28.25 17.40
CA TYR A 117 3.39 -29.19 16.35
C TYR A 117 4.61 -29.52 15.48
N LEU A 118 5.31 -28.50 14.99
CA LEU A 118 6.58 -28.66 14.28
C LEU A 118 7.62 -29.39 15.15
N ASP A 119 7.63 -29.12 16.45
CA ASP A 119 8.58 -29.71 17.38
C ASP A 119 8.35 -31.20 17.69
N SER A 120 7.09 -31.61 17.78
CA SER A 120 6.70 -33.01 17.99
C SER A 120 6.82 -33.85 16.72
N HIS A 121 6.77 -33.22 15.55
CA HIS A 121 6.85 -33.90 14.24
C HIS A 121 8.19 -33.70 13.54
N ARG A 122 9.23 -33.26 14.26
CA ARG A 122 10.56 -33.05 13.68
C ARG A 122 11.05 -34.33 12.98
N TYR A 123 11.69 -34.16 11.84
CA TYR A 123 12.28 -35.22 11.02
C TYR A 123 11.25 -36.20 10.43
N ARG A 124 9.97 -35.81 10.36
CA ARG A 124 8.90 -36.58 9.72
C ARG A 124 8.31 -35.82 8.54
N SER A 125 7.67 -36.59 7.65
CA SER A 125 6.82 -36.04 6.60
C SER A 125 5.37 -36.08 7.06
N ILE A 126 4.68 -34.96 6.95
CA ILE A 126 3.30 -34.78 7.39
C ILE A 126 2.45 -34.58 6.15
N GLU A 127 1.41 -35.39 5.96
CA GLU A 127 0.43 -35.11 4.91
C GLU A 127 -0.44 -33.92 5.32
N VAL A 128 -0.71 -33.00 4.39
CA VAL A 128 -1.47 -31.77 4.69
C VAL A 128 -2.90 -32.09 5.11
N THR A 129 -3.44 -33.25 4.72
CA THR A 129 -4.71 -33.77 5.22
C THR A 129 -4.66 -34.09 6.71
N ASP A 130 -3.53 -34.59 7.21
CA ASP A 130 -3.34 -34.90 8.63
C ASP A 130 -3.25 -33.59 9.42
N LEU A 131 -2.44 -32.63 8.95
CA LEU A 131 -2.40 -31.27 9.55
C LEU A 131 -3.79 -30.63 9.59
N ASN A 132 -4.60 -30.81 8.54
CA ASN A 132 -5.98 -30.31 8.51
C ASN A 132 -6.87 -30.99 9.55
N ALA A 133 -6.74 -32.30 9.75
CA ALA A 133 -7.46 -33.04 10.78
C ALA A 133 -7.05 -32.57 12.19
N ASP A 134 -5.76 -32.40 12.44
CA ASP A 134 -5.22 -31.93 13.72
C ASP A 134 -5.69 -30.50 14.03
N MET A 135 -5.74 -29.63 13.02
CA MET A 135 -6.29 -28.27 13.15
C MET A 135 -7.79 -28.28 13.49
N LYS A 136 -8.56 -29.20 12.88
CA LYS A 136 -9.97 -29.38 13.18
C LYS A 136 -10.19 -29.86 14.60
N GLU A 137 -9.40 -30.82 15.07
CA GLU A 137 -9.47 -31.33 16.44
C GLU A 137 -9.11 -30.24 17.45
N LYS A 138 -8.04 -29.48 17.20
CA LYS A 138 -7.54 -28.48 18.13
C LYS A 138 -8.37 -27.19 18.17
N PHE A 139 -8.77 -26.67 17.02
CA PHE A 139 -9.36 -25.33 16.87
C PHE A 139 -10.78 -25.34 16.29
N GLY A 140 -11.31 -26.50 15.91
CA GLY A 140 -12.67 -26.63 15.40
C GLY A 140 -12.86 -26.15 13.95
N PHE A 141 -11.78 -25.98 13.16
CA PHE A 141 -11.89 -25.60 11.76
C PHE A 141 -10.99 -26.41 10.82
N GLU A 142 -11.43 -26.53 9.57
CA GLU A 142 -10.69 -27.16 8.48
C GLU A 142 -10.21 -26.10 7.49
N PHE A 143 -8.97 -26.20 7.04
CA PHE A 143 -8.42 -25.30 6.02
C PHE A 143 -8.28 -25.93 4.64
N TYR A 144 -8.31 -27.26 4.52
CA TYR A 144 -8.14 -27.96 3.25
C TYR A 144 -9.13 -27.50 2.16
N PRO A 145 -10.43 -27.25 2.46
CA PRO A 145 -11.37 -26.73 1.47
C PRO A 145 -10.97 -25.37 0.87
N TYR A 146 -10.23 -24.54 1.61
CA TYR A 146 -9.78 -23.23 1.13
C TYR A 146 -8.61 -23.33 0.14
N LEU A 147 -7.89 -24.45 0.12
CA LEU A 147 -6.72 -24.63 -0.75
C LEU A 147 -7.10 -24.63 -2.24
N HIS A 148 -8.32 -25.10 -2.57
CA HIS A 148 -8.79 -25.13 -3.94
C HIS A 148 -8.78 -23.73 -4.58
N ASP A 149 -9.47 -22.78 -3.95
CA ASP A 149 -9.54 -21.40 -4.43
C ASP A 149 -8.20 -20.68 -4.26
N TRP A 150 -7.50 -20.89 -3.15
CA TRP A 150 -6.19 -20.30 -2.91
C TRP A 150 -5.17 -20.64 -4.02
N PHE A 151 -5.25 -21.85 -4.58
CA PHE A 151 -4.38 -22.34 -5.64
C PHE A 151 -4.88 -22.00 -7.05
N ASN A 152 -6.18 -22.18 -7.32
CA ASN A 152 -6.75 -22.12 -8.68
C ASN A 152 -7.45 -20.78 -9.01
N SER A 153 -7.87 -19.99 -8.01
CA SER A 153 -8.60 -18.76 -8.27
C SER A 153 -7.70 -17.66 -8.84
N LYS A 154 -8.29 -16.84 -9.71
CA LYS A 154 -7.71 -15.61 -10.27
C LYS A 154 -8.22 -14.34 -9.59
N GLY A 155 -9.24 -14.48 -8.74
CA GLY A 155 -9.83 -13.36 -8.02
C GLY A 155 -8.90 -12.85 -6.93
N GLN A 156 -8.86 -11.53 -6.77
CA GLN A 156 -8.16 -10.86 -5.67
C GLN A 156 -9.16 -10.01 -4.89
N PRO A 157 -9.12 -10.03 -3.55
CA PRO A 157 -9.90 -9.11 -2.74
C PRO A 157 -9.36 -7.69 -2.94
N GLY A 158 -10.16 -6.69 -2.56
CA GLY A 158 -9.77 -5.29 -2.63
C GLY A 158 -10.38 -4.53 -1.48
N PHE A 159 -9.54 -3.95 -0.63
CA PHE A 159 -9.97 -3.31 0.60
C PHE A 159 -10.06 -1.80 0.47
N ILE A 160 -11.13 -1.23 1.02
CA ILE A 160 -11.30 0.21 1.17
C ILE A 160 -11.33 0.51 2.66
N PHE A 161 -10.49 1.43 3.12
CA PHE A 161 -10.40 1.88 4.51
C PHE A 161 -10.88 3.32 4.62
N SER A 162 -11.79 3.60 5.55
CA SER A 162 -12.34 4.94 5.74
C SER A 162 -12.74 5.21 7.19
N GLY A 163 -12.95 6.50 7.51
CA GLY A 163 -13.51 6.91 8.80
C GLY A 163 -12.67 6.51 10.01
N ILE A 164 -11.33 6.54 9.88
CA ILE A 164 -10.43 6.28 11.01
C ILE A 164 -10.59 7.41 12.03
N GLN A 165 -10.91 7.02 13.26
CA GLN A 165 -11.09 7.94 14.38
C GLN A 165 -10.43 7.33 15.61
N ALA A 166 -9.78 8.17 16.41
CA ALA A 166 -9.28 7.80 17.71
C ALA A 166 -9.89 8.68 18.79
N ARG A 167 -10.20 8.10 19.95
CA ARG A 167 -10.66 8.84 21.12
C ARG A 167 -10.04 8.31 22.40
N GLU A 168 -9.76 9.20 23.34
CA GLU A 168 -9.41 8.81 24.71
C GLU A 168 -10.64 8.19 25.39
N ILE A 169 -10.42 7.11 26.14
CA ILE A 169 -11.42 6.43 26.96
C ILE A 169 -10.82 6.08 28.33
N ILE A 170 -11.67 5.86 29.33
CA ILE A 170 -11.26 5.44 30.68
C ILE A 170 -11.77 4.02 30.93
N ILE A 171 -10.85 3.09 31.15
CA ILE A 171 -11.16 1.71 31.55
C ILE A 171 -10.34 1.40 32.79
N SER A 172 -11.00 0.95 33.87
CA SER A 172 -10.33 0.56 35.12
C SER A 172 -9.37 1.63 35.67
N ASN A 173 -9.81 2.90 35.67
CA ASN A 173 -9.01 4.08 36.06
C ASN A 173 -7.72 4.33 35.25
N ARG A 174 -7.57 3.69 34.08
CA ARG A 174 -6.47 3.97 33.13
C ARG A 174 -7.01 4.64 31.88
N VAL A 175 -6.25 5.62 31.38
CA VAL A 175 -6.50 6.20 30.06
C VAL A 175 -6.09 5.17 29.01
N ARG A 176 -7.00 4.89 28.08
CA ARG A 176 -6.81 4.04 26.91
C ARG A 176 -7.33 4.76 25.68
N PHE A 177 -7.08 4.22 24.49
CA PHE A 177 -7.47 4.82 23.23
C PHE A 177 -8.35 3.86 22.45
N LEU A 178 -9.58 4.26 22.13
CA LEU A 178 -10.44 3.52 21.23
C LEU A 178 -10.18 4.03 19.80
N VAL A 179 -9.70 3.14 18.94
CA VAL A 179 -9.61 3.37 17.50
C VAL A 179 -10.79 2.69 16.81
N THR A 180 -11.50 3.45 15.99
CA THR A 180 -12.57 2.92 15.14
C THR A 180 -12.32 3.27 13.68
N PHE A 181 -12.59 2.34 12.78
CA PHE A 181 -12.55 2.58 11.34
C PHE A 181 -13.54 1.67 10.61
N THR A 182 -13.89 2.05 9.39
CA THR A 182 -14.70 1.21 8.49
C THR A 182 -13.79 0.60 7.44
N THR A 183 -14.02 -0.68 7.15
CA THR A 183 -13.36 -1.40 6.06
C THR A 183 -14.40 -2.10 5.21
N SER A 184 -14.15 -2.24 3.91
CA SER A 184 -15.03 -3.00 3.02
C SER A 184 -14.24 -3.74 1.94
N ASN A 185 -14.84 -4.83 1.46
CA ASN A 185 -14.34 -5.63 0.36
C ASN A 185 -15.43 -5.75 -0.73
N PRO A 186 -15.47 -4.83 -1.71
CA PRO A 186 -16.45 -4.88 -2.79
C PRO A 186 -16.27 -6.06 -3.77
N GLU A 187 -15.14 -6.77 -3.68
CA GLU A 187 -14.79 -7.84 -4.61
C GLU A 187 -15.58 -9.13 -4.33
N PRO A 188 -15.79 -10.00 -5.33
CA PRO A 188 -16.57 -11.23 -5.19
C PRO A 188 -15.81 -12.36 -4.48
N VAL A 189 -14.67 -12.08 -3.86
CA VAL A 189 -13.81 -13.07 -3.18
C VAL A 189 -13.48 -12.61 -1.78
N THR A 190 -13.38 -13.57 -0.85
CA THR A 190 -12.96 -13.32 0.53
C THR A 190 -11.53 -12.80 0.58
N GLY A 191 -11.27 -11.85 1.46
CA GLY A 191 -9.95 -11.31 1.72
C GLY A 191 -9.59 -11.30 3.19
N ILE A 192 -8.28 -11.21 3.46
CA ILE A 192 -7.70 -11.10 4.79
C ILE A 192 -6.67 -9.98 4.79
N PHE A 193 -6.69 -9.13 5.81
CA PHE A 193 -5.65 -8.14 6.03
C PHE A 193 -5.30 -8.04 7.51
N ASN A 194 -4.09 -7.55 7.79
CA ASN A 194 -3.58 -7.34 9.13
C ASN A 194 -3.63 -5.86 9.49
N VAL A 195 -3.90 -5.57 10.75
CA VAL A 195 -3.85 -4.23 11.34
C VAL A 195 -2.80 -4.22 12.44
N THR A 196 -1.88 -3.27 12.35
CA THR A 196 -0.97 -2.89 13.42
C THR A 196 -1.08 -1.40 13.70
N PHE A 197 -0.62 -0.98 14.87
CA PHE A 197 -0.55 0.43 15.24
C PHE A 197 0.88 0.81 15.55
N ARG A 198 1.22 2.05 15.22
CA ARG A 198 2.40 2.71 15.79
C ARG A 198 1.96 3.64 16.88
N THR A 199 2.65 3.61 18.01
CA THR A 199 2.25 4.37 19.20
C THR A 199 3.36 5.29 19.66
N ALA A 200 3.01 6.31 20.43
CA ALA A 200 3.97 7.33 20.87
C ALA A 200 5.13 6.80 21.75
N ALA A 201 5.01 5.56 22.29
CA ALA A 201 6.05 4.92 23.09
C ALA A 201 7.20 4.34 22.24
N GLU A 202 6.95 4.08 20.94
CA GLU A 202 7.95 3.60 20.00
C GLU A 202 8.77 4.79 19.48
N GLY A 203 9.71 5.25 20.31
CA GLY A 203 10.60 6.37 19.96
C GLY A 203 11.27 6.17 18.60
N GLY A 204 11.05 7.10 17.67
CA GLY A 204 11.65 7.06 16.35
C GLY A 204 13.16 7.34 16.40
N ARG A 205 13.98 6.45 15.82
CA ARG A 205 15.43 6.69 15.69
C ARG A 205 15.68 7.71 14.59
N GLN A 206 16.20 8.89 14.90
CA GLN A 206 16.67 9.80 13.85
C GLN A 206 17.84 9.15 13.09
N MET A 207 17.66 8.96 11.78
CA MET A 207 18.71 8.53 10.86
C MET A 207 19.18 9.74 10.04
N THR A 208 20.49 9.93 9.99
CA THR A 208 21.14 10.96 9.18
C THR A 208 21.97 10.29 8.10
N GLY A 209 21.64 10.53 6.84
CA GLY A 209 22.39 10.03 5.68
C GLY A 209 23.11 11.17 4.95
N TYR A 210 24.42 11.01 4.71
CA TYR A 210 25.20 11.89 3.85
C TYR A 210 25.28 11.29 2.45
N TYR A 211 24.81 12.02 1.44
CA TYR A 211 24.88 11.60 0.04
C TYR A 211 25.80 12.53 -0.74
N GLU A 212 26.92 11.98 -1.19
CA GLU A 212 27.88 12.66 -2.06
C GLU A 212 27.50 12.40 -3.53
N GLY A 213 27.02 13.43 -4.23
CA GLY A 213 26.65 13.33 -5.63
C GLY A 213 27.87 13.19 -6.53
N SER A 214 27.91 12.16 -7.37
CA SER A 214 28.90 12.06 -8.45
C SER A 214 28.47 12.94 -9.63
N GLY A 215 28.83 14.22 -9.60
CA GLY A 215 28.61 15.17 -10.71
C GLY A 215 28.29 16.59 -10.24
N ARG A 216 27.87 17.47 -11.16
CA ARG A 216 27.55 18.90 -10.95
C ARG A 216 26.41 19.19 -9.94
N GLY A 217 25.87 18.18 -9.23
CA GLY A 217 24.91 18.34 -8.14
C GLY A 217 25.61 18.07 -6.82
N GLY A 218 25.73 19.09 -5.96
CA GLY A 218 26.48 19.05 -4.70
C GLY A 218 25.98 18.01 -3.68
N SER A 219 26.62 18.00 -2.51
CA SER A 219 26.28 17.08 -1.42
C SER A 219 24.98 17.46 -0.71
N TYR A 220 24.21 16.45 -0.30
CA TYR A 220 22.96 16.61 0.44
C TYR A 220 22.99 15.82 1.76
N ASN A 221 22.45 16.44 2.80
CA ASN A 221 22.17 15.79 4.07
C ASN A 221 20.68 15.43 4.13
N ILE A 222 20.38 14.15 4.36
CA ILE A 222 19.01 13.67 4.57
C ILE A 222 18.86 13.34 6.06
N MET A 223 17.99 14.07 6.74
CA MET A 223 17.54 13.74 8.09
C MET A 223 16.19 13.05 7.98
N MET A 224 16.09 11.86 8.55
CA MET A 224 14.87 11.08 8.61
C MET A 224 14.57 10.75 10.06
N GLN A 225 13.33 10.92 10.46
CA GLN A 225 12.86 10.30 11.69
C GLN A 225 12.51 8.85 11.36
N GLY A 226 13.39 7.93 11.75
CA GLY A 226 13.19 6.49 11.57
C GLY A 226 12.00 6.01 12.38
N GLN A 227 11.37 4.95 11.89
CA GLN A 227 10.19 4.36 12.53
C GLN A 227 10.67 3.36 13.58
N GLY A 228 10.12 3.42 14.79
CA GLY A 228 10.15 2.25 15.65
C GLY A 228 9.51 1.07 14.91
N PRO A 229 9.93 -0.19 15.19
CA PRO A 229 9.17 -1.32 14.69
C PRO A 229 7.70 -1.12 15.09
N GLY A 230 6.76 -1.28 14.16
CA GLY A 230 5.36 -1.33 14.56
C GLY A 230 5.16 -2.50 15.53
N SER A 231 4.20 -2.37 16.43
CA SER A 231 3.86 -3.41 17.39
C SER A 231 3.51 -4.74 16.71
N ASP A 232 3.39 -5.81 17.50
CA ASP A 232 2.79 -7.08 17.06
C ASP A 232 1.40 -6.84 16.42
N ILE A 233 0.98 -7.81 15.58
CA ILE A 233 -0.32 -7.78 14.88
C ILE A 233 -1.42 -7.56 15.89
N SER A 234 -2.06 -6.40 15.83
CA SER A 234 -3.14 -6.05 16.75
C SER A 234 -4.44 -6.75 16.36
N LYS A 235 -4.68 -6.94 15.05
CA LYS A 235 -5.87 -7.63 14.56
C LYS A 235 -5.65 -8.23 13.17
N ILE A 236 -6.26 -9.39 12.91
CA ILE A 236 -6.42 -9.94 11.57
C ILE A 236 -7.91 -9.87 11.24
N VAL A 237 -8.25 -9.22 10.13
CA VAL A 237 -9.63 -9.03 9.72
C VAL A 237 -9.90 -9.87 8.47
N VAL A 238 -10.93 -10.70 8.54
CA VAL A 238 -11.46 -11.46 7.40
C VAL A 238 -12.72 -10.75 6.90
N LEU A 239 -12.78 -10.44 5.60
CA LEU A 239 -13.94 -9.86 4.94
C LEU A 239 -14.41 -10.76 3.80
N GLY A 240 -15.67 -11.17 3.85
CA GLY A 240 -16.31 -11.89 2.77
C GLY A 240 -16.55 -11.02 1.53
N PRO A 241 -17.11 -11.62 0.47
CA PRO A 241 -17.51 -10.91 -0.73
C PRO A 241 -18.56 -9.85 -0.45
N ALA A 242 -18.37 -8.65 -0.99
CA ALA A 242 -19.30 -7.52 -0.83
C ALA A 242 -19.62 -7.13 0.64
N GLU A 243 -18.75 -7.48 1.59
CA GLU A 243 -18.94 -7.15 3.01
C GLU A 243 -18.29 -5.82 3.39
N ALA A 244 -18.88 -5.16 4.39
CA ALA A 244 -18.25 -4.05 5.10
C ALA A 244 -18.35 -4.28 6.61
N LYS A 245 -17.30 -3.90 7.33
CA LYS A 245 -17.25 -3.98 8.79
C LYS A 245 -16.81 -2.67 9.39
N LYS A 246 -17.39 -2.32 10.53
CA LYS A 246 -16.84 -1.35 11.46
C LYS A 246 -16.00 -2.09 12.49
N ILE A 247 -14.75 -1.66 12.62
CA ILE A 247 -13.77 -2.27 13.51
C ILE A 247 -13.52 -1.32 14.68
N SER A 248 -13.53 -1.87 15.89
CA SER A 248 -13.21 -1.16 17.14
C SER A 248 -12.07 -1.89 17.84
N ILE A 249 -10.98 -1.19 18.15
CA ILE A 249 -9.78 -1.72 18.82
C ILE A 249 -9.40 -0.78 19.96
N ILE A 250 -9.08 -1.34 21.13
CA ILE A 250 -8.66 -0.58 22.30
C ILE A 250 -7.15 -0.73 22.49
N LEU A 251 -6.45 0.40 22.58
CA LEU A 251 -5.00 0.47 22.75
C LEU A 251 -4.64 1.05 24.13
N ASP A 252 -3.58 0.51 24.73
CA ASP A 252 -3.02 1.02 26.00
C ASP A 252 -2.14 2.27 25.80
N THR A 253 -1.68 2.53 24.58
CA THR A 253 -0.78 3.64 24.24
C THR A 253 -1.36 4.49 23.13
N GLU A 254 -1.00 5.78 23.11
CA GLU A 254 -1.53 6.76 22.15
C GLU A 254 -1.13 6.38 20.72
N PRO A 255 -2.08 6.09 19.82
CA PRO A 255 -1.77 5.73 18.45
C PRO A 255 -1.40 6.96 17.61
N ARG A 256 -0.40 6.81 16.75
CA ARG A 256 0.02 7.80 15.75
C ARG A 256 -0.42 7.41 14.34
N GLU A 257 -0.37 6.12 14.05
CA GLU A 257 -0.72 5.58 12.73
C GLU A 257 -1.38 4.22 12.87
N MET A 258 -2.31 3.94 11.97
CA MET A 258 -2.76 2.59 11.67
C MET A 258 -2.02 2.09 10.43
N ILE A 259 -1.49 0.87 10.48
CA ILE A 259 -0.87 0.20 9.35
C ILE A 259 -1.76 -0.97 8.96
N ALA A 260 -2.26 -0.95 7.73
CA ALA A 260 -3.05 -2.03 7.17
C ALA A 260 -2.22 -2.78 6.11
N ASN A 261 -1.88 -4.04 6.37
CA ASN A 261 -1.22 -4.92 5.41
C ASN A 261 -2.27 -5.81 4.75
N SER A 262 -2.60 -5.50 3.50
CA SER A 262 -3.62 -6.17 2.68
C SER A 262 -3.22 -7.58 2.21
N LEU A 263 -1.98 -8.02 2.47
CA LEU A 263 -1.47 -9.33 2.07
C LEU A 263 -1.73 -9.58 0.56
N PHE A 264 -2.53 -10.58 0.22
CA PHE A 264 -2.94 -10.90 -1.15
C PHE A 264 -4.20 -10.11 -1.52
N ALA A 265 -4.03 -8.99 -2.23
CA ALA A 265 -5.11 -8.09 -2.61
C ALA A 265 -4.76 -7.25 -3.85
N LYS A 266 -5.78 -6.56 -4.39
CA LYS A 266 -5.63 -5.55 -5.44
C LYS A 266 -4.96 -4.27 -4.94
N ASN A 267 -4.86 -4.07 -3.63
CA ASN A 267 -4.31 -2.87 -3.01
C ASN A 267 -2.82 -2.70 -3.33
N ILE A 268 -2.44 -1.51 -3.81
CA ILE A 268 -1.04 -1.12 -4.04
C ILE A 268 -0.88 0.34 -3.61
N PRO A 269 0.00 0.67 -2.65
CA PRO A 269 0.84 -0.25 -1.91
C PRO A 269 0.01 -1.19 -1.05
N GLY A 270 0.46 -2.43 -0.93
CA GLY A 270 -0.19 -3.49 -0.16
C GLY A 270 -0.08 -3.25 1.35
N THR A 271 0.86 -2.41 1.77
CA THR A 271 0.95 -1.87 3.13
C THR A 271 0.54 -0.40 3.10
N LEU A 272 -0.61 -0.10 3.70
CA LEU A 272 -1.15 1.25 3.82
C LEU A 272 -0.82 1.82 5.20
N VAL A 273 -0.16 2.98 5.22
CA VAL A 273 0.10 3.75 6.44
C VAL A 273 -0.91 4.89 6.50
N LEU A 274 -1.76 4.87 7.52
CA LEU A 274 -2.89 5.76 7.67
C LEU A 274 -2.70 6.59 8.96
N PRO A 275 -2.44 7.90 8.85
CA PRO A 275 -2.18 8.74 10.02
C PRO A 275 -3.44 8.90 10.88
N ILE A 276 -3.22 9.10 12.18
CA ILE A 276 -4.26 9.40 13.17
C ILE A 276 -3.94 10.78 13.74
N ASP A 277 -4.43 11.82 13.06
CA ASP A 277 -4.04 13.20 13.36
C ASP A 277 -4.79 13.78 14.57
N ASN A 278 -6.06 13.40 14.74
CA ASN A 278 -6.94 13.97 15.77
C ASN A 278 -7.44 12.89 16.73
N ILE A 279 -7.02 12.96 17.99
CA ILE A 279 -7.53 12.14 19.08
C ILE A 279 -8.58 12.95 19.84
N VAL A 280 -9.84 12.54 19.74
CA VAL A 280 -10.94 13.19 20.44
C VAL A 280 -10.83 12.90 21.94
N LYS A 281 -10.61 13.96 22.73
CA LYS A 281 -10.58 13.86 24.19
C LYS A 281 -12.01 13.85 24.72
N SER A 282 -12.58 12.65 24.89
CA SER A 282 -13.89 12.47 25.51
C SER A 282 -13.75 11.67 26.78
N ARG A 283 -14.05 12.26 27.94
CA ARG A 283 -13.95 11.61 29.25
C ARG A 283 -15.27 10.94 29.68
N ASN A 284 -16.02 10.41 28.73
CA ASN A 284 -17.28 9.74 29.05
C ASN A 284 -17.01 8.30 29.48
N HIS A 285 -17.54 7.94 30.66
CA HIS A 285 -17.55 6.57 31.20
C HIS A 285 -18.68 5.74 30.56
N THR A 286 -18.67 5.61 29.23
CA THR A 286 -19.56 4.66 28.55
C THR A 286 -18.87 3.31 28.40
N ALA A 287 -19.63 2.21 28.46
CA ALA A 287 -19.13 0.92 28.03
C ALA A 287 -18.75 1.01 26.54
N TYR A 288 -17.48 0.76 26.23
CA TYR A 288 -16.99 0.68 24.87
C TYR A 288 -16.85 -0.78 24.49
N ASN A 289 -17.41 -1.15 23.34
CA ASN A 289 -17.29 -2.51 22.82
C ASN A 289 -16.12 -2.56 21.83
N GLU A 290 -15.15 -3.42 22.13
CA GLU A 290 -14.15 -3.86 21.18
C GLU A 290 -14.75 -4.95 20.28
N GLY A 291 -14.34 -5.02 19.02
CA GLY A 291 -14.80 -6.08 18.13
C GLY A 291 -14.97 -5.67 16.68
N GLU A 292 -15.79 -6.44 15.99
CA GLU A 292 -16.18 -6.23 14.59
C GLU A 292 -17.70 -6.18 14.51
N GLU A 293 -18.22 -5.17 13.82
CA GLU A 293 -19.63 -5.02 13.53
C GLU A 293 -19.82 -5.10 12.02
N LEU A 294 -20.59 -6.10 11.55
CA LEU A 294 -20.95 -6.20 10.13
C LEU A 294 -21.93 -5.08 9.78
N LEU A 295 -21.63 -4.33 8.73
CA LEU A 295 -22.49 -3.28 8.22
C LEU A 295 -23.53 -3.87 7.25
N PRO A 296 -24.74 -3.28 7.18
CA PRO A 296 -25.81 -3.78 6.30
C PRO A 296 -25.48 -3.64 4.80
N SER A 297 -24.59 -2.71 4.45
CA SER A 297 -24.13 -2.48 3.09
C SER A 297 -22.77 -1.79 3.08
N ILE A 298 -22.07 -1.90 1.95
CA ILE A 298 -20.84 -1.14 1.71
C ILE A 298 -21.18 0.36 1.66
N PRO A 299 -20.53 1.22 2.45
CA PRO A 299 -20.70 2.66 2.35
C PRO A 299 -20.26 3.14 0.95
N PRO A 300 -20.98 4.09 0.34
CA PRO A 300 -20.57 4.65 -0.93
C PRO A 300 -19.21 5.35 -0.78
N LEU A 301 -18.34 5.18 -1.79
CA LEU A 301 -17.03 5.84 -1.88
C LEU A 301 -17.17 7.35 -2.14
N GLU A 302 -18.20 7.71 -2.91
CA GLU A 302 -18.48 9.06 -3.39
C GLU A 302 -19.89 9.46 -2.97
N SER A 303 -20.06 10.73 -2.63
CA SER A 303 -21.38 11.28 -2.31
C SER A 303 -22.17 11.53 -3.60
N PRO A 304 -23.51 11.52 -3.57
CA PRO A 304 -24.31 11.88 -4.74
C PRO A 304 -23.92 13.24 -5.30
N GLY A 305 -23.62 13.30 -6.60
CA GLY A 305 -23.18 14.54 -7.27
C GLY A 305 -21.68 14.80 -7.23
N GLU A 306 -20.89 13.94 -6.59
CA GLU A 306 -19.43 13.90 -6.72
C GLU A 306 -19.03 13.03 -7.90
N ILE A 307 -18.05 13.48 -8.67
CA ILE A 307 -17.42 12.75 -9.77
C ILE A 307 -15.92 12.89 -9.57
N VAL A 308 -15.20 11.78 -9.45
CA VAL A 308 -13.74 11.77 -9.32
C VAL A 308 -13.12 11.13 -10.56
N VAL A 309 -12.03 11.72 -11.04
CA VAL A 309 -11.14 11.10 -12.02
C VAL A 309 -9.77 10.96 -11.38
N ASP A 310 -9.38 9.71 -11.14
CA ASP A 310 -8.06 9.32 -10.63
C ASP A 310 -7.07 9.08 -11.77
N ASN A 311 -5.77 9.04 -11.46
CA ASN A 311 -4.73 8.81 -12.47
C ASN A 311 -4.75 7.39 -13.10
N GLU A 312 -5.50 6.46 -12.52
CA GLU A 312 -5.72 5.09 -13.04
C GLU A 312 -7.01 4.99 -13.89
N ASP A 313 -7.82 6.06 -13.96
CA ASP A 313 -9.11 6.05 -14.66
C ASP A 313 -8.98 6.38 -16.16
N PRO A 314 -9.92 5.91 -17.02
CA PRO A 314 -9.93 6.22 -18.45
C PRO A 314 -10.02 7.72 -18.79
N GLY A 315 -10.54 8.53 -17.85
CA GLY A 315 -10.64 9.98 -17.99
C GLY A 315 -9.31 10.72 -17.80
N PHE A 316 -8.26 10.02 -17.35
CA PHE A 316 -6.94 10.58 -17.15
C PHE A 316 -6.02 10.32 -18.34
N SER A 317 -5.22 11.32 -18.71
CA SER A 317 -4.20 11.18 -19.73
C SER A 317 -2.98 12.04 -19.46
N THR A 318 -1.84 11.62 -20.00
CA THR A 318 -0.62 12.41 -20.05
C THR A 318 -0.26 12.67 -21.50
N ASP A 319 0.29 13.85 -21.75
CA ASP A 319 0.81 14.27 -23.05
C ASP A 319 1.97 13.42 -23.58
N ASN A 320 2.62 12.63 -22.72
CA ASN A 320 3.72 11.73 -23.07
C ASN A 320 3.44 10.27 -22.67
N SER A 321 2.84 9.52 -23.58
CA SER A 321 2.96 8.06 -23.56
C SER A 321 4.44 7.67 -23.70
N THR A 322 5.05 7.18 -22.62
CA THR A 322 6.42 6.62 -22.54
C THR A 322 7.00 6.10 -23.88
N VAL A 323 7.72 6.95 -24.61
CA VAL A 323 8.52 6.52 -25.77
C VAL A 323 9.83 5.98 -25.23
N MET A 324 10.02 4.66 -25.30
CA MET A 324 11.35 4.05 -25.17
C MET A 324 12.37 4.87 -25.95
N SER A 325 13.49 5.24 -25.31
CA SER A 325 14.64 5.84 -26.00
C SER A 325 14.93 5.07 -27.30
N PRO A 326 15.20 5.75 -28.44
CA PRO A 326 15.48 5.11 -29.73
C PRO A 326 16.51 3.98 -29.64
N LEU A 327 17.52 4.13 -28.76
CA LEU A 327 18.55 3.12 -28.51
C LEU A 327 17.98 1.85 -27.84
N LYS A 328 17.08 2.01 -26.86
CA LYS A 328 16.39 0.88 -26.20
C LYS A 328 15.46 0.16 -27.15
N ARG A 329 14.89 0.88 -28.14
CA ARG A 329 14.05 0.32 -29.21
C ARG A 329 14.87 -0.51 -30.20
N ILE A 330 16.05 -0.02 -30.58
CA ILE A 330 17.02 -0.76 -31.42
C ILE A 330 17.52 -2.03 -30.72
N LEU A 331 17.65 -2.02 -29.39
CA LEU A 331 18.13 -3.15 -28.57
C LEU A 331 17.02 -4.14 -28.16
N GLY A 332 15.76 -3.97 -28.61
CA GLY A 332 14.68 -4.92 -28.36
C GLY A 332 14.27 -5.06 -26.88
N VAL A 333 14.51 -4.04 -26.05
CA VAL A 333 14.21 -4.09 -24.62
C VAL A 333 12.69 -3.99 -24.40
N LYS A 334 12.04 -5.11 -24.05
CA LYS A 334 10.61 -5.11 -23.68
C LYS A 334 10.40 -4.42 -22.33
N LYS A 335 9.33 -3.63 -22.21
CA LYS A 335 8.87 -3.00 -20.95
C LYS A 335 8.65 -4.11 -19.91
N ARG A 336 9.33 -4.07 -18.77
CA ARG A 336 9.07 -4.99 -17.66
C ARG A 336 7.81 -4.53 -16.93
N GLN A 337 7.04 -5.44 -16.34
CA GLN A 337 5.93 -5.06 -15.44
C GLN A 337 6.40 -4.17 -14.27
N SER A 338 7.67 -4.31 -13.87
CA SER A 338 8.38 -3.45 -12.92
C SER A 338 8.59 -2.00 -13.40
N ASP A 339 8.24 -1.68 -14.65
CA ASP A 339 8.37 -0.34 -15.21
C ASP A 339 7.07 0.47 -15.09
N THR A 340 6.00 -0.13 -14.54
CA THR A 340 4.69 0.53 -14.38
C THR A 340 4.74 1.59 -13.29
N TYR A 341 5.17 1.23 -12.09
CA TYR A 341 5.36 2.15 -10.97
C TYR A 341 6.84 2.21 -10.61
N GLN A 342 7.38 3.41 -10.48
CA GLN A 342 8.76 3.66 -10.04
C GLN A 342 8.74 4.34 -8.67
N PRO A 343 9.79 4.13 -7.85
CA PRO A 343 9.97 4.92 -6.64
C PRO A 343 9.94 6.42 -6.96
N VAL A 344 9.24 7.18 -6.13
CA VAL A 344 9.14 8.64 -6.24
C VAL A 344 10.48 9.24 -5.80
N ASN A 345 11.42 9.32 -6.73
CA ASN A 345 12.72 9.91 -6.47
C ASN A 345 12.62 11.44 -6.52
N MET A 346 12.49 12.05 -5.34
CA MET A 346 12.35 13.51 -5.20
C MET A 346 13.61 14.29 -5.63
N PHE A 347 14.77 13.63 -5.73
CA PHE A 347 16.02 14.26 -6.16
C PHE A 347 16.18 14.25 -7.67
N TRP A 348 15.89 13.11 -8.30
CA TRP A 348 16.06 12.88 -9.74
C TRP A 348 14.73 12.51 -10.39
N ALA A 349 13.80 13.47 -10.38
CA ALA A 349 12.53 13.30 -11.09
C ALA A 349 12.76 13.22 -12.62
N PRO A 350 12.06 12.30 -13.31
CA PRO A 350 12.22 12.10 -14.74
C PRO A 350 11.73 13.32 -15.55
N GLN A 351 12.19 13.42 -16.79
CA GLN A 351 11.68 14.38 -17.77
C GLN A 351 10.42 13.86 -18.49
N TYR A 352 9.65 12.98 -17.88
CA TYR A 352 8.38 12.49 -18.41
C TYR A 352 7.49 12.14 -17.22
N TRP A 353 6.17 12.13 -17.42
CA TRP A 353 5.25 11.69 -16.37
C TRP A 353 5.46 10.22 -16.07
N GLN A 354 5.89 9.94 -14.85
CA GLN A 354 6.15 8.60 -14.35
C GLN A 354 5.17 8.32 -13.22
N ALA A 355 4.51 7.16 -13.24
CA ALA A 355 3.66 6.76 -12.13
C ALA A 355 4.51 6.29 -10.94
N GLY A 356 4.09 6.65 -9.74
CA GLY A 356 4.62 6.19 -8.46
C GLY A 356 3.49 5.89 -7.49
N VAL A 357 3.78 5.09 -6.46
CA VAL A 357 2.77 4.68 -5.46
C VAL A 357 3.16 5.15 -4.06
N MET A 358 2.19 5.67 -3.31
CA MET A 358 2.37 6.06 -1.90
C MET A 358 1.04 5.91 -1.16
N SER A 359 1.10 5.63 0.14
CA SER A 359 -0.12 5.54 0.97
C SER A 359 -0.91 6.85 1.02
N SER A 360 -0.27 7.99 0.79
CA SER A 360 -0.88 9.32 0.83
C SER A 360 -1.57 9.74 -0.46
N TYR A 361 -1.46 8.99 -1.56
CA TYR A 361 -2.13 9.32 -2.81
C TYR A 361 -3.60 8.87 -2.81
N TYR A 362 -4.41 9.48 -3.68
CA TYR A 362 -5.78 9.03 -3.90
C TYR A 362 -5.79 7.69 -4.64
N GLY A 363 -6.91 6.98 -4.54
CA GLY A 363 -7.10 5.74 -5.27
C GLY A 363 -7.96 4.72 -4.51
N LYS A 364 -8.84 4.04 -5.26
CA LYS A 364 -9.74 3.02 -4.71
C LYS A 364 -8.99 1.80 -4.18
N TYR A 365 -8.10 1.23 -5.00
CA TYR A 365 -7.23 0.10 -4.65
C TYR A 365 -5.76 0.44 -4.84
N ILE A 366 -5.44 1.03 -5.98
CA ILE A 366 -4.08 1.49 -6.30
C ILE A 366 -4.01 2.95 -5.90
N ARG A 367 -3.19 3.27 -4.89
CA ARG A 367 -2.87 4.64 -4.49
C ARG A 367 -1.63 5.09 -5.21
N SER A 368 -1.84 5.72 -6.35
CA SER A 368 -0.78 6.17 -7.25
C SER A 368 -0.93 7.64 -7.57
N SER A 369 0.11 8.20 -8.15
CA SER A 369 0.06 9.49 -8.84
C SER A 369 1.11 9.48 -9.94
N VAL A 370 1.06 10.48 -10.82
CA VAL A 370 2.15 10.72 -11.76
C VAL A 370 3.03 11.86 -11.28
N PHE A 371 4.34 11.74 -11.49
CA PHE A 371 5.30 12.77 -11.16
C PHE A 371 6.27 13.03 -12.30
N THR A 372 6.75 14.27 -12.40
CA THR A 372 7.77 14.71 -13.36
C THR A 372 8.61 15.81 -12.76
N ARG A 373 9.74 16.11 -13.38
CA ARG A 373 10.53 17.30 -13.06
C ARG A 373 9.78 18.59 -13.36
N GLY A 374 9.79 19.52 -12.39
CA GLY A 374 9.29 20.89 -12.54
C GLY A 374 10.10 21.69 -13.57
N SER A 375 9.40 22.46 -14.41
CA SER A 375 9.98 23.27 -15.47
C SER A 375 9.09 24.46 -15.84
N ARG A 376 8.95 24.80 -17.14
CA ARG A 376 8.24 26.00 -17.63
C ARG A 376 6.81 25.74 -18.09
N GLY A 377 6.25 24.55 -17.82
CA GLY A 377 4.88 24.19 -18.18
C GLY A 377 4.73 23.52 -19.54
N GLU A 378 5.82 23.02 -20.12
CA GLU A 378 5.79 22.34 -21.42
C GLU A 378 5.13 20.96 -21.40
N LYS A 379 4.79 20.42 -20.22
CA LYS A 379 4.12 19.13 -20.08
C LYS A 379 2.81 19.24 -19.34
N LEU A 380 1.87 18.40 -19.72
CA LEU A 380 0.49 18.41 -19.28
C LEU A 380 0.02 17.03 -18.83
N VAL A 381 -0.78 17.03 -17.77
CA VAL A 381 -1.71 15.94 -17.46
C VAL A 381 -3.11 16.49 -17.57
N THR A 382 -4.06 15.64 -17.96
CA THR A 382 -5.42 16.05 -18.28
C THR A 382 -6.40 15.07 -17.66
N TRP A 383 -7.36 15.59 -16.92
CA TRP A 383 -8.52 14.85 -16.40
C TRP A 383 -9.77 15.31 -17.13
N VAL A 384 -10.53 14.36 -17.67
CA VAL A 384 -11.79 14.58 -18.39
C VAL A 384 -12.85 13.64 -17.87
N THR A 385 -14.05 14.14 -17.65
CA THR A 385 -15.21 13.32 -17.31
C THR A 385 -16.48 13.85 -17.96
N PRO A 386 -17.42 12.98 -18.40
CA PRO A 386 -18.76 13.43 -18.72
C PRO A 386 -19.45 14.02 -17.49
N LEU A 387 -20.26 15.06 -17.70
CA LEU A 387 -21.11 15.67 -16.68
C LEU A 387 -22.57 15.27 -16.91
N PRO A 388 -23.32 14.90 -15.86
CA PRO A 388 -24.72 14.50 -16.01
C PRO A 388 -25.64 15.68 -16.36
N LYS A 389 -25.23 16.92 -16.06
CA LYS A 389 -26.03 18.12 -16.28
C LYS A 389 -25.17 19.39 -16.34
N ALA A 390 -25.57 20.35 -17.17
CA ALA A 390 -25.05 21.71 -17.12
C ALA A 390 -25.41 22.39 -15.78
N ASP A 391 -24.39 22.78 -15.00
CA ASP A 391 -24.57 23.42 -13.69
C ASP A 391 -23.26 24.07 -13.19
N TYR A 392 -23.32 24.66 -11.99
CA TYR A 392 -22.13 25.01 -11.23
C TYR A 392 -21.49 23.77 -10.58
N TYR A 393 -20.18 23.68 -10.66
CA TYR A 393 -19.38 22.63 -10.03
C TYR A 393 -18.25 23.24 -9.20
N ASP A 394 -18.11 22.79 -7.96
CA ASP A 394 -16.90 22.97 -7.16
C ASP A 394 -15.86 21.96 -7.63
N ILE A 395 -14.69 22.44 -8.04
CA ILE A 395 -13.61 21.62 -8.58
C ILE A 395 -12.49 21.54 -7.55
N TYR A 396 -12.05 20.33 -7.24
CA TYR A 396 -10.99 20.06 -6.26
C TYR A 396 -9.84 19.29 -6.91
N CYS A 397 -8.62 19.55 -6.45
CA CYS A 397 -7.47 18.68 -6.70
C CYS A 397 -7.11 17.90 -5.43
N TYR A 398 -6.56 16.69 -5.60
CA TYR A 398 -6.04 15.91 -4.49
C TYR A 398 -4.55 16.15 -4.29
N ILE A 399 -4.15 16.51 -3.06
CA ILE A 399 -2.76 16.72 -2.68
C ILE A 399 -2.32 15.62 -1.72
N GLY A 400 -1.59 14.65 -2.24
CA GLY A 400 -1.02 13.56 -1.44
C GLY A 400 0.19 13.99 -0.63
N LYS A 401 -0.03 14.61 0.53
CA LYS A 401 1.03 14.91 1.51
C LYS A 401 1.22 13.73 2.48
N SER A 402 2.42 13.19 2.54
CA SER A 402 2.87 12.44 3.71
C SER A 402 3.33 13.44 4.79
N ALA A 403 3.08 13.14 6.07
CA ALA A 403 3.61 13.95 7.17
C ALA A 403 5.10 14.24 6.98
N ASP A 404 5.54 15.47 7.28
CA ASP A 404 6.90 16.01 7.09
C ASP A 404 7.97 15.20 7.84
N ARG A 405 8.37 14.05 7.26
CA ARG A 405 9.27 13.06 7.90
C ARG A 405 10.65 12.99 7.28
N MET A 406 10.82 13.63 6.12
CA MET A 406 12.09 13.70 5.43
C MET A 406 12.46 15.16 5.24
N VAL A 407 13.51 15.59 5.92
CA VAL A 407 14.08 16.92 5.70
C VAL A 407 15.34 16.76 4.86
N VAL A 408 15.31 17.39 3.69
CA VAL A 408 16.43 17.44 2.76
C VAL A 408 17.09 18.80 2.87
N ARG A 409 18.38 18.85 3.23
CA ARG A 409 19.16 20.08 3.26
C ARG A 409 20.21 20.09 2.15
N SER A 410 20.18 21.13 1.33
CA SER A 410 21.22 21.41 0.34
C SER A 410 22.40 22.10 1.02
N GLY A 411 23.60 21.52 0.92
CA GLY A 411 24.84 22.05 1.51
C GLY A 411 25.33 21.31 2.75
N GLY A 412 26.65 21.26 2.92
CA GLY A 412 27.36 20.53 3.98
C GLY A 412 27.31 21.17 5.37
N GLY A 413 26.22 21.87 5.73
CA GLY A 413 26.06 22.46 7.05
C GLY A 413 25.84 21.38 8.13
N PRO A 414 26.27 21.62 9.38
CA PRO A 414 26.04 20.70 10.49
C PRO A 414 24.53 20.48 10.75
N PRO A 415 24.14 19.34 11.35
CA PRO A 415 22.77 19.11 11.80
C PRO A 415 22.28 20.23 12.73
N PRO A 416 20.98 20.56 12.76
CA PRO A 416 20.46 21.50 13.75
C PRO A 416 20.61 20.90 15.16
N PRO A 417 20.68 21.74 16.21
CA PRO A 417 20.74 21.28 17.59
C PRO A 417 19.56 20.35 17.94
N PRO A 418 19.72 19.43 18.91
CA PRO A 418 18.61 18.62 19.40
C PRO A 418 17.47 19.52 19.90
N GLY A 419 16.28 19.38 19.31
CA GLY A 419 15.07 20.14 19.68
C GLY A 419 14.61 21.19 18.67
N GLU A 420 15.40 21.50 17.63
CA GLU A 420 14.95 22.33 16.51
C GLU A 420 14.44 21.47 15.36
N THR A 421 13.25 21.78 14.83
CA THR A 421 12.71 21.14 13.62
C THR A 421 13.59 21.50 12.43
N PRO A 422 14.18 20.52 11.74
CA PRO A 422 15.03 20.83 10.60
C PRO A 422 14.19 21.47 9.47
N GLN A 423 14.41 22.75 9.14
CA GLN A 423 13.92 23.30 7.87
C GLN A 423 14.79 22.78 6.71
N GLY A 424 14.16 22.22 5.69
CA GLY A 424 14.80 21.71 4.47
C GLY A 424 14.22 22.39 3.24
N ASP A 425 14.88 22.20 2.09
CA ASP A 425 14.33 22.64 0.82
C ASP A 425 13.11 21.77 0.46
N ASN A 426 11.92 22.36 0.50
CA ASN A 426 10.71 21.71 0.00
C ASN A 426 10.86 21.45 -1.51
N GLN A 427 10.86 20.18 -1.91
CA GLN A 427 11.03 19.77 -3.30
C GLN A 427 9.81 20.08 -4.16
N PHE A 428 8.65 20.23 -3.51
CA PHE A 428 7.39 20.67 -4.09
C PHE A 428 7.16 22.14 -3.72
N LYS A 429 6.62 22.94 -4.64
CA LYS A 429 6.36 24.37 -4.39
C LYS A 429 4.96 24.72 -4.85
N ASP A 430 4.79 24.97 -6.12
CA ASP A 430 3.55 25.44 -6.75
C ASP A 430 3.11 24.43 -7.82
N LEU A 431 1.80 24.18 -7.88
CA LEU A 431 1.13 23.34 -8.88
C LEU A 431 0.18 24.23 -9.70
N HIS A 432 0.32 24.24 -11.03
CA HIS A 432 -0.46 25.12 -11.92
C HIS A 432 -1.51 24.32 -12.70
N TYR A 433 -2.77 24.67 -12.50
CA TYR A 433 -3.95 24.04 -13.08
C TYR A 433 -4.63 24.96 -14.10
N LEU A 434 -5.11 24.37 -15.19
CA LEU A 434 -5.96 25.03 -16.19
C LEU A 434 -7.36 24.44 -16.12
N ILE A 435 -8.35 25.27 -15.83
CA ILE A 435 -9.75 24.85 -15.69
C ILE A 435 -10.55 25.37 -16.87
N TYR A 436 -11.20 24.47 -17.60
CA TYR A 436 -12.02 24.82 -18.76
C TYR A 436 -13.49 24.93 -18.33
N HIS A 437 -14.10 26.08 -18.60
CA HIS A 437 -15.49 26.41 -18.27
C HIS A 437 -16.11 27.33 -19.33
N ASP A 438 -17.38 27.71 -19.19
CA ASP A 438 -18.10 28.43 -20.26
C ASP A 438 -17.56 29.84 -20.57
N GLU A 439 -16.92 30.49 -19.60
CA GLU A 439 -16.32 31.82 -19.78
C GLU A 439 -14.89 31.77 -20.33
N GLY A 440 -14.34 30.56 -20.53
CA GLY A 440 -13.01 30.34 -21.09
C GLY A 440 -12.17 29.38 -20.26
N THR A 441 -10.92 29.76 -20.00
CA THR A 441 -9.97 28.97 -19.23
C THR A 441 -9.39 29.82 -18.11
N GLU A 442 -9.48 29.32 -16.88
CA GLU A 442 -8.83 29.94 -15.72
C GLU A 442 -7.54 29.20 -15.36
N ASP A 443 -6.48 29.96 -15.07
CA ASP A 443 -5.17 29.47 -14.61
C ASP A 443 -5.05 29.68 -13.09
N ILE A 444 -4.91 28.59 -12.34
CA ILE A 444 -4.91 28.58 -10.88
C ILE A 444 -3.67 27.87 -10.36
N SER A 445 -2.96 28.54 -9.47
CA SER A 445 -1.81 27.95 -8.77
C SER A 445 -2.16 27.56 -7.33
N ILE A 446 -1.84 26.32 -6.95
CA ILE A 446 -1.87 25.87 -5.55
C ILE A 446 -0.46 25.90 -4.98
N ASP A 447 -0.28 26.60 -3.85
CA ASP A 447 0.93 26.50 -3.04
C ASP A 447 0.92 25.18 -2.27
N PHE A 448 1.72 24.22 -2.73
CA PHE A 448 1.90 22.92 -2.12
C PHE A 448 2.34 23.04 -0.66
N GLY A 449 3.09 24.06 -0.25
CA GLY A 449 3.46 24.25 1.15
C GLY A 449 2.25 24.46 2.06
N ASN A 450 1.32 25.31 1.61
CA ASN A 450 0.14 25.74 2.38
C ASN A 450 -1.11 24.89 2.13
N ALA A 451 -1.13 24.03 1.11
CA ALA A 451 -2.27 23.14 0.82
C ALA A 451 -2.53 22.13 1.96
N GLU A 452 -3.79 21.76 2.18
CA GLU A 452 -4.12 20.70 3.13
C GLU A 452 -3.85 19.31 2.52
N PRO A 453 -3.50 18.28 3.30
CA PRO A 453 -3.50 16.90 2.81
C PRO A 453 -4.90 16.50 2.32
N GLY A 454 -5.00 15.96 1.10
CA GLY A 454 -6.27 15.53 0.50
C GLY A 454 -6.90 16.56 -0.45
N TRP A 455 -8.23 16.70 -0.41
CA TRP A 455 -8.97 17.51 -1.38
C TRP A 455 -8.86 19.02 -1.10
N ASN A 456 -8.35 19.78 -2.08
CA ASN A 456 -8.20 21.24 -2.04
C ASN A 456 -9.05 21.88 -3.14
N LEU A 457 -9.84 22.90 -2.79
CA LEU A 457 -10.71 23.61 -3.74
C LEU A 457 -9.87 24.45 -4.71
N LEU A 458 -10.08 24.25 -6.00
CA LEU A 458 -9.53 25.10 -7.05
C LEU A 458 -10.46 26.28 -7.34
N GLY A 459 -11.78 26.04 -7.40
CA GLY A 459 -12.78 27.09 -7.60
C GLY A 459 -14.16 26.52 -7.94
N ARG A 460 -15.12 27.43 -8.20
CA ARG A 460 -16.49 27.10 -8.59
C ARG A 460 -16.79 27.66 -9.98
N TYR A 461 -17.23 26.78 -10.89
CA TYR A 461 -17.40 27.11 -12.31
C TYR A 461 -18.74 26.64 -12.85
N TYR A 462 -19.37 27.46 -13.69
CA TYR A 462 -20.47 26.99 -14.53
C TYR A 462 -19.90 26.24 -15.73
N ILE A 463 -20.39 25.01 -15.95
CA ILE A 463 -19.98 24.18 -17.09
C ILE A 463 -21.24 23.67 -17.79
N SER A 464 -21.47 24.15 -19.02
CA SER A 464 -22.59 23.74 -19.88
C SER A 464 -22.23 22.61 -20.84
N SER A 465 -20.93 22.36 -21.03
CA SER A 465 -20.39 21.26 -21.82
C SER A 465 -20.88 19.90 -21.29
N ASP A 466 -20.96 18.91 -22.18
CA ASP A 466 -21.23 17.52 -21.83
C ASP A 466 -20.09 16.86 -21.03
N SER A 467 -18.93 17.52 -20.97
CA SER A 467 -17.72 17.06 -20.33
C SER A 467 -16.97 18.20 -19.64
N ALA A 468 -16.44 17.90 -18.45
CA ALA A 468 -15.50 18.76 -17.74
C ALA A 468 -14.07 18.40 -18.13
N ARG A 469 -13.18 19.40 -18.14
CA ARG A 469 -11.75 19.23 -18.36
C ARG A 469 -10.95 20.09 -17.39
N VAL A 470 -9.99 19.45 -16.73
CA VAL A 470 -8.95 20.12 -15.95
C VAL A 470 -7.60 19.62 -16.44
N GLU A 471 -6.64 20.52 -16.57
CA GLU A 471 -5.26 20.17 -16.87
C GLU A 471 -4.34 20.67 -15.76
N MET A 472 -3.18 20.04 -15.63
CA MET A 472 -2.10 20.55 -14.80
C MET A 472 -0.81 20.51 -15.59
N THR A 473 -0.07 21.61 -15.55
CA THR A 473 1.23 21.71 -16.22
C THR A 473 2.36 21.25 -15.30
N ASN A 474 3.54 20.97 -15.85
CA ASN A 474 4.76 20.81 -15.06
C ASN A 474 5.44 22.15 -14.70
N GLN A 475 4.76 23.30 -14.85
CA GLN A 475 5.26 24.59 -14.39
C GLN A 475 5.40 24.55 -12.87
N SER A 476 6.58 24.85 -12.34
CA SER A 476 6.79 24.95 -10.90
C SER A 476 8.14 25.60 -10.57
N ALA A 477 8.22 26.34 -9.46
CA ALA A 477 9.49 26.67 -8.83
C ALA A 477 10.10 25.47 -8.07
N GLY A 478 9.32 24.42 -7.84
CA GLY A 478 9.74 23.16 -7.23
C GLY A 478 10.54 22.27 -8.19
N ARG A 479 11.27 21.30 -7.63
CA ARG A 479 12.02 20.32 -8.44
C ARG A 479 11.10 19.26 -9.04
N VAL A 480 9.99 18.97 -8.37
CA VAL A 480 9.07 17.89 -8.73
C VAL A 480 7.64 18.42 -8.74
N VAL A 481 6.86 17.97 -9.72
CA VAL A 481 5.42 18.21 -9.85
C VAL A 481 4.72 16.87 -9.79
N ILE A 482 3.60 16.79 -9.07
CA ILE A 482 2.78 15.58 -8.91
C ILE A 482 1.35 15.89 -9.34
N GLY A 483 0.78 15.01 -10.16
CA GLY A 483 -0.64 14.99 -10.52
C GLY A 483 -1.28 13.70 -10.04
N ASP A 484 -2.32 13.82 -9.23
CA ASP A 484 -3.02 12.70 -8.57
C ASP A 484 -4.45 12.59 -9.14
N ALA A 485 -5.45 13.15 -8.45
CA ALA A 485 -6.85 13.09 -8.85
C ALA A 485 -7.53 14.47 -8.86
N VAL A 486 -8.61 14.58 -9.65
CA VAL A 486 -9.50 15.75 -9.68
C VAL A 486 -10.92 15.32 -9.36
N LYS A 487 -11.63 16.12 -8.56
CA LYS A 487 -13.02 15.90 -8.18
C LYS A 487 -13.90 17.08 -8.57
N TRP A 488 -15.04 16.79 -9.17
CA TRP A 488 -16.12 17.74 -9.43
C TRP A 488 -17.28 17.44 -8.50
N VAL A 489 -17.75 18.46 -7.79
CA VAL A 489 -18.91 18.36 -6.91
C VAL A 489 -19.96 19.33 -7.44
N ARG A 490 -21.10 18.82 -7.89
CA ARG A 490 -22.19 19.68 -8.35
C ARG A 490 -22.67 20.56 -7.20
N ALA A 491 -22.69 21.88 -7.42
CA ALA A 491 -23.22 22.82 -6.45
C ALA A 491 -24.72 22.56 -6.26
N ASN A 492 -25.16 22.49 -5.00
CA ASN A 492 -26.57 22.32 -4.64
C ASN A 492 -27.37 23.59 -4.84
#